data_AF-A0A0K1PT51-F1
#
_entry.id   AF-A0A0K1PT51-F1
#
_cell.length_a   1.000
_cell.length_b   1.000
_cell.length_c   1.000
_cell.angle_alpha   90.00
_cell.angle_beta   90.00
_cell.angle_gamma   90.00
#
_symmetry.space_group_name_H-M   'P 1'
#
loop_
_entity.id
_entity.type
_entity.pdbx_description
1 polymer ?
#
loop_
_entity_poly.entity_id
_entity_poly.type
_entity_poly.pdbx_seq_one_letter_code
_entity_poly.pdbx_strand_id
1 'polypeptide(L)'
;MQTLRLASVVPKKSDSPLEGWVGSEDFDFEARGTEFPMARVTVEDCLEREENRFALVVLAARRTRQLMKGATPLVHSKNKPAVTALREIAAGKVHFDRPSTDAVQDWIDHMNRTGLY
;
A
#
# COMPACT_ATOMS: atom_id res chain seq x y z
N MET A 1 64.65 4.42 -6.94
CA MET A 1 64.01 3.60 -7.99
C MET A 1 62.87 2.80 -7.38
N GLN A 2 61.67 3.38 -7.27
CA GLN A 2 60.47 2.67 -6.81
C GLN A 2 59.50 2.52 -7.98
N THR A 3 59.01 1.31 -8.18
CA THR A 3 58.18 0.84 -9.29
C THR A 3 56.73 1.30 -9.12
N LEU A 4 56.20 1.97 -10.13
CA LEU A 4 54.83 2.47 -10.20
C LEU A 4 53.87 1.34 -10.59
N ARG A 5 52.85 1.08 -9.75
CA ARG A 5 51.59 0.45 -10.17
C ARG A 5 50.60 1.55 -10.51
N LEU A 6 50.08 1.56 -11.75
CA LEU A 6 48.83 2.24 -12.06
C LEU A 6 48.06 1.42 -13.11
N ALA A 7 47.03 0.73 -12.64
CA ALA A 7 45.93 0.26 -13.48
C ALA A 7 44.86 1.34 -13.42
N SER A 8 44.52 1.95 -14.55
CA SER A 8 43.37 2.85 -14.62
C SER A 8 42.89 3.07 -16.06
N VAL A 9 41.61 2.72 -16.27
CA VAL A 9 40.61 3.48 -17.02
C VAL A 9 40.42 3.11 -18.50
N VAL A 10 39.37 2.31 -18.72
CA VAL A 10 38.61 2.16 -19.97
C VAL A 10 37.75 3.41 -20.19
N PRO A 11 37.61 3.94 -21.42
CA PRO A 11 36.94 5.21 -21.67
C PRO A 11 35.41 5.09 -21.60
N LYS A 12 34.75 6.05 -20.93
CA LYS A 12 33.28 6.24 -21.02
C LYS A 12 32.92 7.12 -22.22
N LYS A 13 31.98 6.61 -23.02
CA LYS A 13 31.38 7.26 -24.19
C LYS A 13 30.50 8.45 -23.77
N SER A 14 30.64 9.51 -24.55
CA SER A 14 30.06 10.85 -24.54
C SER A 14 28.52 10.94 -24.53
N ASP A 15 28.00 11.89 -23.74
CA ASP A 15 27.06 13.00 -24.07
C ASP A 15 25.97 12.73 -25.15
N SER A 16 24.67 13.04 -25.01
CA SER A 16 23.93 14.06 -24.26
C SER A 16 22.38 13.87 -24.51
N PRO A 17 21.45 14.85 -24.36
CA PRO A 17 20.33 14.77 -23.42
C PRO A 17 18.91 14.74 -24.04
N LEU A 18 17.95 14.25 -23.25
CA LEU A 18 16.53 14.66 -23.21
C LEU A 18 15.83 14.96 -24.56
N GLU A 19 15.27 13.94 -25.19
CA GLU A 19 14.07 14.08 -26.02
C GLU A 19 13.13 12.88 -25.79
N GLY A 20 11.84 13.17 -25.57
CA GLY A 20 10.78 12.15 -25.63
C GLY A 20 9.97 11.95 -24.36
N TRP A 21 9.27 12.98 -23.87
CA TRP A 21 8.05 12.75 -23.08
C TRP A 21 6.92 12.42 -24.06
N VAL A 22 6.69 11.13 -24.31
CA VAL A 22 5.44 10.60 -24.87
C VAL A 22 4.95 9.56 -23.88
N GLY A 23 3.79 9.81 -23.28
CA GLY A 23 3.20 8.93 -22.28
C GLY A 23 2.74 7.60 -22.90
N SER A 24 3.17 6.51 -22.28
CA SER A 24 2.54 5.20 -22.33
C SER A 24 2.94 4.43 -21.08
N GLU A 25 2.03 4.33 -20.12
CA GLU A 25 1.76 3.21 -19.21
C GLU A 25 2.91 2.27 -18.74
N ASP A 26 4.13 2.76 -18.58
CA ASP A 26 5.24 2.00 -18.03
C ASP A 26 5.28 2.18 -16.51
N PHE A 27 4.48 1.37 -15.82
CA PHE A 27 4.63 1.13 -14.38
C PHE A 27 5.90 0.30 -14.16
N ASP A 28 7.06 0.93 -14.35
CA ASP A 28 8.37 0.30 -14.21
C ASP A 28 8.62 -0.11 -12.76
N PHE A 29 8.29 -1.36 -12.45
CA PHE A 29 8.90 -2.11 -11.35
C PHE A 29 10.33 -2.50 -11.77
N GLU A 30 11.17 -1.49 -12.05
CA GLU A 30 12.58 -1.68 -12.35
C GLU A 30 13.24 -2.26 -11.10
N ALA A 31 13.70 -3.50 -11.25
CA ALA A 31 14.44 -4.29 -10.28
C ALA A 31 15.77 -3.59 -9.90
N ARG A 32 15.70 -2.54 -9.09
CA ARG A 32 16.85 -2.05 -8.34
C ARG A 32 17.06 -2.98 -7.17
N GLY A 33 18.16 -3.74 -7.23
CA GLY A 33 18.70 -4.60 -6.18
C GLY A 33 18.82 -3.88 -4.84
N THR A 34 17.70 -3.81 -4.14
CA THR A 34 17.57 -3.29 -2.80
C THR A 34 16.75 -4.32 -2.05
N GLU A 35 17.41 -4.95 -1.10
CA GLU A 35 16.85 -5.84 -0.10
C GLU A 35 15.96 -5.01 0.83
N PHE A 36 14.93 -4.37 0.31
CA PHE A 36 13.85 -3.88 1.16
C PHE A 36 13.06 -5.11 1.53
N PRO A 37 13.02 -5.53 2.81
CA PRO A 37 12.18 -6.65 3.21
C PRO A 37 10.77 -6.28 2.77
N MET A 38 10.26 -7.02 1.78
CA MET A 38 8.89 -6.90 1.32
C MET A 38 8.03 -6.88 2.55
N ALA A 39 7.27 -5.81 2.72
CA ALA A 39 6.42 -5.63 3.87
C ALA A 39 5.26 -6.60 3.76
N ARG A 40 5.52 -7.85 4.17
CA ARG A 40 4.53 -8.91 4.23
C ARG A 40 3.47 -8.46 5.24
N VAL A 41 2.33 -8.07 4.70
CA VAL A 41 1.07 -7.94 5.42
C VAL A 41 0.11 -8.85 4.69
N THR A 42 -0.40 -9.83 5.41
CA THR A 42 -1.32 -10.84 4.91
C THR A 42 -2.74 -10.27 4.93
N VAL A 43 -3.55 -10.60 3.93
CA VAL A 43 -4.94 -10.12 3.87
C VAL A 43 -5.74 -10.76 5.00
N GLU A 44 -5.34 -11.96 5.39
CA GLU A 44 -5.86 -12.75 6.49
C GLU A 44 -5.84 -11.96 7.81
N ASP A 45 -4.71 -11.32 8.15
CA ASP A 45 -4.57 -10.50 9.36
C ASP A 45 -5.52 -9.30 9.38
N CYS A 46 -5.88 -8.79 8.20
CA CYS A 46 -6.83 -7.69 8.08
C CYS A 46 -8.29 -8.18 8.18
N LEU A 47 -8.55 -9.40 7.68
CA LEU A 47 -9.89 -10.02 7.71
C LEU A 47 -10.31 -10.49 9.10
N GLU A 48 -9.35 -10.78 9.99
CA GLU A 48 -9.66 -11.01 11.42
C GLU A 48 -10.30 -9.79 12.10
N ARG A 49 -10.15 -8.60 11.52
CA ARG A 49 -10.69 -7.34 12.06
C ARG A 49 -11.93 -6.87 11.33
N GLU A 50 -11.95 -6.98 10.01
CA GLU A 50 -13.11 -6.66 9.18
C GLU A 50 -13.37 -7.82 8.21
N GLU A 51 -14.38 -8.63 8.51
CA GLU A 51 -14.70 -9.84 7.74
C GLU A 51 -15.15 -9.52 6.31
N ASN A 52 -15.72 -8.33 6.10
CA ASN A 52 -16.15 -7.87 4.79
C ASN A 52 -14.99 -7.33 3.96
N ARG A 53 -14.56 -8.13 2.99
CA ARG A 53 -13.49 -7.80 2.03
C ARG A 53 -13.71 -6.47 1.29
N PHE A 54 -14.95 -6.12 0.93
CA PHE A 54 -15.23 -4.85 0.26
C PHE A 54 -15.10 -3.67 1.22
N ALA A 55 -15.63 -3.81 2.43
CA ALA A 55 -15.50 -2.80 3.48
C ALA A 55 -14.01 -2.57 3.82
N LEU A 56 -13.23 -3.65 3.93
CA LEU A 56 -11.79 -3.60 4.15
C LEU A 56 -11.07 -2.77 3.07
N VAL A 57 -11.33 -3.03 1.79
CA VAL A 57 -10.71 -2.28 0.67
C VAL A 57 -11.08 -0.79 0.73
N VAL A 58 -12.35 -0.47 1.01
CA VAL A 58 -12.82 0.91 1.14
C VAL A 58 -12.14 1.62 2.32
N LEU A 59 -12.04 0.95 3.47
CA LEU A 59 -11.38 1.45 4.67
C LEU A 59 -9.89 1.74 4.40
N ALA A 60 -9.19 0.76 3.85
CA ALA A 60 -7.77 0.85 3.51
C ALA A 60 -7.51 1.99 2.52
N ALA A 61 -8.33 2.10 1.46
CA ALA A 61 -8.21 3.17 0.48
C ALA A 61 -8.46 4.55 1.11
N ARG A 62 -9.49 4.69 1.96
CA ARG A 62 -9.78 5.93 2.67
C ARG A 62 -8.64 6.32 3.60
N ARG A 63 -8.11 5.38 4.37
CA ARG A 63 -7.01 5.62 5.30
C ARG A 63 -5.71 5.95 4.56
N THR A 64 -5.42 5.27 3.47
CA THR A 64 -4.27 5.57 2.59
C THR A 64 -4.32 7.01 2.10
N ARG A 65 -5.48 7.49 1.64
CA ARG A 65 -5.65 8.89 1.22
C ARG A 65 -5.41 9.88 2.37
N GLN A 66 -5.78 9.54 3.60
CA GLN A 66 -5.47 10.38 4.77
C GLN A 66 -3.96 10.46 5.01
N LEU A 67 -3.27 9.33 4.99
CA LEU A 67 -1.82 9.27 5.15
C LEU A 67 -1.08 10.04 4.05
N MET A 68 -1.56 9.94 2.80
CA MET A 68 -1.02 10.73 1.68
C MET A 68 -1.24 12.23 1.84
N LYS A 69 -2.31 12.65 2.53
CA LYS A 69 -2.57 14.06 2.87
C LYS A 69 -1.74 14.56 4.07
N GLY A 70 -0.85 13.73 4.61
CA GLY A 70 0.00 14.08 5.76
C GLY A 70 -0.62 13.78 7.13
N ALA A 71 -1.69 12.97 7.19
CA ALA A 71 -2.19 12.49 8.48
C ALA A 71 -1.14 11.64 9.20
N THR A 72 -1.08 11.77 10.52
CA THR A 72 -0.11 11.03 11.33
C THR A 72 -0.41 9.52 11.30
N PRO A 73 0.60 8.69 10.99
CA PRO A 73 0.46 7.24 11.09
C PRO A 73 0.39 6.80 12.55
N LEU A 74 -0.53 5.88 12.85
CA LEU A 74 -0.75 5.27 14.16
C LEU A 74 0.18 4.09 14.40
N VAL A 75 0.76 3.53 13.34
CA VAL A 75 1.75 2.45 13.39
C VAL A 75 3.03 2.93 12.71
N HIS A 76 4.17 2.75 13.38
CA HIS A 76 5.46 3.06 12.79
C HIS A 76 5.75 2.10 11.63
N SER A 77 5.95 2.65 10.44
CA SER A 77 6.11 1.90 9.20
C SER A 77 6.98 2.71 8.25
N LYS A 78 8.02 2.09 7.68
CA LYS A 78 8.83 2.67 6.59
C LYS A 78 8.24 2.36 5.20
N ASN A 79 7.04 1.79 5.15
CA ASN A 79 6.43 1.28 3.92
C ASN A 79 5.57 2.34 3.23
N LYS A 80 5.14 2.03 2.00
CA LYS A 80 4.14 2.82 1.26
C LYS A 80 2.89 3.04 2.13
N PRO A 81 2.20 4.19 1.98
CA PRO A 81 1.04 4.54 2.82
C PRO A 81 -0.08 3.49 2.77
N ALA A 82 -0.25 2.80 1.64
CA ALA A 82 -1.20 1.70 1.51
C ALA A 82 -0.90 0.52 2.46
N VAL A 83 0.37 0.14 2.56
CA VAL A 83 0.82 -0.94 3.45
C VAL A 83 0.74 -0.49 4.91
N THR A 84 1.05 0.79 5.18
CA THR A 84 0.89 1.37 6.53
C THR A 84 -0.58 1.34 6.96
N ALA A 85 -1.52 1.70 6.07
CA ALA A 85 -2.95 1.64 6.36
C ALA A 85 -3.40 0.21 6.67
N LEU A 86 -3.00 -0.79 5.87
CA LEU A 86 -3.32 -2.20 6.15
C LEU A 86 -2.74 -2.68 7.49
N ARG A 87 -1.53 -2.24 7.85
CA ARG A 87 -0.92 -2.55 9.16
C ARG A 87 -1.67 -1.91 10.31
N GLU A 88 -2.18 -0.69 10.15
CA GLU A 88 -3.02 -0.04 11.16
C GLU A 88 -4.36 -0.77 11.35
N ILE A 89 -4.94 -1.28 10.25
CA ILE A 89 -6.18 -2.07 10.27
C ILE A 89 -5.93 -3.42 10.95
N ALA A 90 -4.89 -4.16 10.55
CA ALA A 90 -4.51 -5.43 11.20
C ALA A 90 -4.20 -5.27 12.70
N ALA A 91 -3.60 -4.13 13.09
CA ALA A 91 -3.37 -3.77 14.48
C ALA A 91 -4.64 -3.29 15.24
N GLY A 92 -5.80 -3.23 14.58
CA GLY A 92 -7.08 -2.80 15.16
C GLY A 92 -7.18 -1.30 15.46
N LYS A 93 -6.22 -0.48 15.01
CA LYS A 93 -6.21 0.97 15.27
C LYS A 93 -7.14 1.76 14.36
N VAL A 94 -7.51 1.19 13.23
CA VAL A 94 -8.42 1.77 12.24
C VAL A 94 -9.52 0.75 11.95
N HIS A 95 -10.76 1.12 12.24
CA HIS A 95 -11.95 0.29 12.05
C HIS A 95 -13.16 1.19 11.73
N PHE A 96 -14.25 0.59 11.25
CA PHE A 96 -15.52 1.28 11.14
C PHE A 96 -16.21 1.35 12.50
N ASP A 97 -16.92 2.46 12.74
CA ASP A 97 -17.72 2.67 13.97
C ASP A 97 -18.87 1.67 14.07
N ARG A 98 -19.49 1.35 12.93
CA ARG A 98 -20.51 0.32 12.80
C ARG A 98 -19.96 -0.85 11.99
N PRO A 99 -20.00 -2.09 12.51
CA PRO A 99 -19.56 -3.25 11.74
C PRO A 99 -20.51 -3.50 10.58
N SER A 100 -19.97 -4.02 9.47
CA SER A 100 -20.73 -4.22 8.25
C SER A 100 -21.84 -5.27 8.40
N THR A 101 -21.69 -6.22 9.32
CA THR A 101 -22.68 -7.25 9.68
C THR A 101 -23.97 -6.65 10.23
N ASP A 102 -23.88 -5.65 11.10
CA ASP A 102 -25.05 -5.06 11.75
C ASP A 102 -25.92 -4.29 10.77
N ALA A 103 -25.29 -3.61 9.80
CA ALA A 103 -26.02 -2.93 8.73
C ALA A 103 -26.81 -3.91 7.85
N VAL A 104 -26.23 -5.09 7.57
CA VAL A 104 -26.89 -6.14 6.81
C VAL A 104 -28.03 -6.76 7.63
N GLN A 105 -27.80 -7.05 8.91
CA GLN A 105 -28.80 -7.65 9.79
C GLN A 105 -30.01 -6.72 9.97
N ASP A 106 -29.78 -5.42 10.21
CA ASP A 106 -30.88 -4.46 10.34
C ASP A 106 -31.72 -4.36 9.06
N TRP A 107 -31.10 -4.48 7.89
CA TRP A 107 -31.81 -4.54 6.62
C TRP A 107 -32.61 -5.83 6.48
N ILE A 108 -32.02 -7.00 6.81
CA ILE A 108 -32.71 -8.29 6.79
C ILE A 108 -33.91 -8.26 7.75
N ASP A 109 -33.74 -7.76 8.96
CA ASP A 109 -34.80 -7.65 9.97
C ASP A 109 -35.89 -6.67 9.54
N HIS A 110 -35.52 -5.56 8.91
CA HIS A 110 -36.48 -4.66 8.29
C HIS A 110 -37.30 -5.36 7.20
N MET A 111 -36.65 -6.09 6.29
CA MET A 111 -37.30 -6.83 5.20
C MET A 111 -38.23 -7.94 5.72
N ASN A 112 -37.82 -8.65 6.77
CA ASN A 112 -38.65 -9.68 7.41
C ASN A 112 -39.89 -9.08 8.09
N ARG A 113 -39.77 -7.88 8.68
CA ARG A 113 -40.91 -7.16 9.29
C ARG A 113 -41.90 -6.60 8.27
N THR A 114 -41.43 -6.21 7.08
CA THR A 114 -42.28 -5.66 6.02
C THR A 114 -42.98 -6.73 5.19
N GLY A 115 -42.64 -8.02 5.37
CA GLY A 115 -43.28 -9.14 4.68
C GLY A 115 -43.02 -9.17 3.17
N LEU A 116 -41.89 -8.61 2.73
CA LEU A 116 -41.44 -8.65 1.32
C LEU A 116 -40.66 -9.93 0.98
N TYR A 117 -40.80 -10.98 1.81
CA TYR A 117 -40.36 -12.35 1.59
C TYR A 117 -41.42 -13.31 2.15
#